data_AF-A0A1Y2UGV1-F1
#
_entry.id   AF-A0A1Y2UGV1-F1
#
_cell.length_a   1.000
_cell.length_b   1.000
_cell.length_c   1.000
_cell.angle_alpha   90.00
_cell.angle_beta   90.00
_cell.angle_gamma   90.00
#
_symmetry.space_group_name_H-M   'P 1'
#
loop_
_entity.id
_entity.type
_entity.pdbx_description
1 polymer ?
#
loop_
_entity_poly.entity_id
_entity_poly.type
_entity_poly.pdbx_seq_one_letter_code
_entity_poly.pdbx_strand_id
1 'polypeptide(L)'
;MTWLTSLSHTPERHPDNVGAALFGGFVGTYLKPLTPEDVARVEIPLSEVLPAPAGGLDTGERPPEPPHGIGHHIKFPWAKEIKAVAVIPDFQVPTAKAREVLPKEYPRQDVTFNLQRIALLPVALGQSPPDPDLIYLAMQDKLHQQYRQTLIPGLGEIVESMSPSSQEGLLGVCLSGAGPTILALATSNFEQIAERIISRFKSENIDCQWLILEPAEGTKVIRPSGRS
;
A
#
# COMPACT_ATOMS: atom_id res chain seq x y z
N MET A 1 12.46 -12.55 -4.57
CA MET A 1 12.79 -11.72 -3.39
C MET A 1 13.42 -10.37 -3.74
N THR A 2 13.65 -10.07 -5.03
CA THR A 2 14.39 -8.87 -5.50
C THR A 2 13.50 -7.68 -5.88
N TRP A 3 12.17 -7.85 -5.91
CA TRP A 3 11.24 -6.83 -6.39
C TRP A 3 10.67 -5.91 -5.30
N LEU A 4 10.63 -6.37 -4.04
CA LEU A 4 10.11 -5.59 -2.90
C LEU A 4 11.14 -4.59 -2.36
N THR A 5 12.43 -4.81 -2.60
CA THR A 5 13.50 -3.93 -2.12
C THR A 5 13.73 -2.72 -3.01
N SER A 6 13.29 -2.68 -4.28
CA SER A 6 13.49 -1.47 -5.11
C SER A 6 12.48 -0.36 -4.79
N LEU A 7 11.33 -0.68 -4.19
CA LEU A 7 10.30 0.30 -3.79
C LEU A 7 10.64 1.07 -2.52
N SER A 8 11.59 0.60 -1.70
CA SER A 8 12.02 1.29 -0.47
C SER A 8 13.11 2.36 -0.69
N HIS A 9 13.48 2.65 -1.94
CA HIS A 9 14.66 3.45 -2.28
C HIS A 9 14.41 4.90 -2.72
N THR A 10 13.17 5.39 -2.58
CA THR A 10 12.91 6.84 -2.62
C THR A 10 12.88 7.39 -1.19
N PRO A 11 13.32 8.64 -0.93
CA PRO A 11 13.33 9.27 0.39
C PRO A 11 11.89 9.61 0.82
N GLU A 12 11.06 8.59 0.93
CA GLU A 12 9.72 8.64 1.44
C GLU A 12 9.87 8.49 2.94
N ARG A 13 9.87 9.62 3.65
CA ARG A 13 9.75 9.64 5.12
C ARG A 13 8.39 9.08 5.59
N HIS A 14 7.67 8.34 4.75
CA HIS A 14 6.43 7.67 5.08
C HIS A 14 6.74 6.21 5.45
N PRO A 15 6.56 5.81 6.72
CA PRO A 15 6.92 4.48 7.21
C PRO A 15 5.92 3.37 6.81
N ASP A 16 5.06 3.60 5.81
CA ASP A 16 3.92 2.75 5.47
C ASP A 16 4.36 1.45 4.77
N ASN A 17 5.16 1.54 3.70
CA ASN A 17 5.64 0.36 2.97
C ASN A 17 6.66 -0.44 3.80
N VAL A 18 7.53 0.27 4.52
CA VAL A 18 8.55 -0.33 5.39
C VAL A 18 7.90 -1.04 6.59
N GLY A 19 6.89 -0.42 7.21
CA GLY A 19 6.16 -1.01 8.32
C GLY A 19 5.45 -2.31 7.94
N ALA A 20 4.74 -2.32 6.82
CA ALA A 20 4.06 -3.52 6.32
C ALA A 20 5.06 -4.65 5.99
N ALA A 21 6.21 -4.33 5.38
CA ALA A 21 7.23 -5.32 5.06
C ALA A 21 7.90 -5.92 6.32
N LEU A 22 8.18 -5.09 7.33
CA LEU A 22 8.84 -5.53 8.56
C LEU A 22 7.91 -6.36 9.46
N PHE A 23 6.73 -5.82 9.75
CA PHE A 23 5.83 -6.37 10.78
C PHE A 23 4.76 -7.31 10.22
N GLY A 24 4.46 -7.22 8.93
CA GLY A 24 3.40 -7.98 8.27
C GLY A 24 2.00 -7.64 8.78
N GLY A 25 1.00 -8.14 8.07
CA GLY A 25 -0.39 -7.89 8.37
C GLY A 25 -0.86 -6.50 7.93
N PHE A 26 -1.98 -6.08 8.49
CA PHE A 26 -2.52 -4.73 8.31
C PHE A 26 -2.05 -3.84 9.48
N VAL A 27 -1.21 -2.85 9.19
CA VAL A 27 -0.46 -2.10 10.21
C VAL A 27 -0.62 -0.61 9.99
N GLY A 28 -0.87 0.12 11.08
CA GLY A 28 -0.73 1.58 11.12
C GLY A 28 0.64 1.95 11.68
N THR A 29 1.36 2.83 10.98
CA THR A 29 2.62 3.40 11.45
C THR A 29 2.50 4.90 11.57
N TYR A 30 3.06 5.47 12.64
CA TYR A 30 3.21 6.93 12.75
C TYR A 30 4.54 7.28 13.41
N LEU A 31 5.10 8.41 12.97
CA LEU A 31 6.30 8.98 13.58
C LEU A 31 5.89 9.83 14.78
N LYS A 32 6.64 9.73 15.88
CA LYS A 32 6.50 10.71 16.95
C LYS A 32 7.02 12.06 16.44
N PRO A 33 6.46 13.19 16.92
CA PRO A 33 7.09 14.49 16.71
C PRO A 33 8.55 14.39 17.18
N LEU A 34 9.48 14.56 16.23
CA LEU A 34 10.90 14.50 16.52
C LEU A 34 11.27 15.65 17.46
N THR A 35 12.10 15.38 18.46
CA THR A 35 12.68 16.46 19.25
C THR A 35 13.58 17.31 18.35
N PRO A 36 13.84 18.58 18.66
CA PRO A 36 14.78 19.40 17.89
C PRO A 36 16.17 18.74 17.74
N GLU A 37 16.59 17.93 18.72
CA GLU A 37 17.82 17.14 18.70
C GLU A 37 17.78 15.99 17.69
N ASP A 38 16.62 15.33 17.50
CA ASP A 38 16.42 14.28 16.51
C ASP A 38 16.27 14.83 15.09
N VAL A 39 15.71 16.04 14.93
CA VAL A 39 15.62 16.75 13.64
C VAL A 39 17.01 17.19 13.16
N ALA A 40 17.90 17.55 14.09
CA ALA A 40 19.28 17.95 13.80
C ALA A 40 20.18 16.78 13.39
N ARG A 41 19.77 15.51 13.61
CA ARG A 41 20.46 14.32 13.10
C ARG A 41 20.14 14.13 11.62
N VAL A 42 20.90 14.84 10.79
CA VAL A 42 20.87 14.73 9.34
C VAL A 42 21.34 13.33 8.92
N GLU A 43 20.42 12.63 8.24
CA GLU A 43 20.58 11.61 7.19
C GLU A 43 21.82 10.72 7.28
N ILE A 44 21.59 9.42 7.53
CA ILE A 44 22.56 8.37 7.22
C ILE A 44 22.95 8.55 5.73
N PRO A 45 24.24 8.63 5.40
CA PRO A 45 24.68 8.72 4.02
C PRO A 45 24.03 7.62 3.19
N LEU A 46 23.35 8.01 2.11
CA LEU A 46 22.75 7.07 1.17
C LEU A 46 23.77 6.05 0.61
N SER A 47 25.08 6.34 0.73
CA SER A 47 26.21 5.47 0.40
C SER A 47 26.36 4.22 1.27
N GLU A 48 25.72 4.14 2.45
CA GLU A 48 25.72 2.91 3.25
C GLU A 48 24.66 1.90 2.79
N VAL A 49 23.72 2.30 1.93
CA VAL A 49 22.62 1.45 1.43
C VAL A 49 22.65 1.30 -0.11
N LEU A 50 23.28 2.22 -0.84
CA LEU A 50 23.42 2.21 -2.30
C LEU A 50 24.89 2.29 -2.73
N PRO A 51 25.30 1.62 -3.83
CA PRO A 51 26.62 1.86 -4.44
C PRO A 51 26.73 3.32 -4.90
N ALA A 52 27.85 3.94 -4.52
CA ALA A 52 28.14 5.37 -4.57
C ALA A 52 28.06 6.06 -5.95
N PRO A 53 28.00 7.41 -5.99
CA PRO A 53 28.09 8.32 -4.84
C PRO A 53 26.85 9.19 -4.66
N ALA A 54 26.10 8.89 -3.60
CA ALA A 54 25.19 9.83 -2.97
C ALA A 54 25.85 10.30 -1.67
N GLY A 55 26.09 11.60 -1.57
CA GLY A 55 26.92 12.21 -0.53
C GLY A 55 26.34 12.06 0.89
N GLY A 56 27.24 11.84 1.83
CA GLY A 56 27.04 11.95 3.28
C GLY A 56 28.37 11.81 4.00
N LEU A 57 28.42 12.14 5.30
CA LEU A 57 29.62 12.02 6.13
C LEU A 57 30.02 10.55 6.28
N ASP A 58 31.27 10.22 5.98
CA ASP A 58 31.84 8.89 6.22
C ASP A 58 31.81 8.55 7.73
N THR A 59 30.95 7.61 8.12
CA THR A 59 30.77 7.13 9.50
C THR A 59 31.72 5.98 9.86
N GLY A 60 32.61 5.57 8.95
CA GLY A 60 33.51 4.43 9.15
C GLY A 60 32.78 3.10 9.34
N GLU A 61 33.46 2.08 9.88
CA GLU A 61 32.89 0.72 10.07
C GLU A 61 31.84 0.62 11.20
N ARG A 62 31.61 1.70 11.95
CA ARG A 62 30.64 1.75 13.04
C ARG A 62 29.57 2.77 12.71
N PRO A 63 28.48 2.35 12.05
CA PRO A 63 27.36 3.25 11.84
C PRO A 63 26.86 3.75 13.20
N PRO A 64 26.41 5.01 13.28
CA PRO A 64 25.84 5.55 14.50
C PRO A 64 24.67 4.69 14.96
N GLU A 65 24.52 4.52 16.28
CA GLU A 65 23.37 3.78 16.81
C GLU A 65 22.07 4.48 16.36
N PRO A 66 21.13 3.73 15.74
CA PRO A 66 19.91 4.32 15.24
C PRO A 66 19.09 4.87 16.43
N PRO A 67 18.46 6.04 16.28
CA PRO A 67 17.67 6.62 17.35
C PRO A 67 16.51 5.69 17.73
N HIS A 68 16.36 5.45 19.04
CA HIS A 68 15.33 4.57 19.57
C HIS A 68 14.00 5.32 19.75
N GLY A 69 12.88 4.65 19.46
CA GLY A 69 11.54 5.19 19.75
C GLY A 69 11.01 6.24 18.77
N ILE A 70 11.65 6.42 17.61
CA ILE A 70 11.25 7.37 16.55
C ILE A 70 9.92 7.03 15.87
N GLY A 71 9.48 5.77 15.92
CA GLY A 71 8.26 5.29 15.27
C GLY A 71 7.47 4.35 16.17
N HIS A 72 6.14 4.44 16.08
CA HIS A 72 5.21 3.52 16.70
C HIS A 72 4.44 2.78 15.61
N HIS A 73 4.16 1.51 15.85
CA HIS A 73 3.32 0.70 14.99
C HIS A 73 2.22 0.04 15.81
N ILE A 74 1.06 -0.14 15.19
CA ILE A 74 -0.02 -0.96 15.72
C ILE A 74 -0.49 -1.91 14.62
N LYS A 75 -0.58 -3.19 14.96
CA LYS A 75 -1.21 -4.17 14.08
C LYS A 75 -2.71 -4.11 14.30
N PHE A 76 -3.43 -3.76 13.24
CA PHE A 76 -4.88 -3.76 13.26
C PHE A 76 -5.43 -5.18 13.11
N PRO A 77 -6.61 -5.45 13.65
CA PRO A 77 -7.28 -6.73 13.42
C PRO A 77 -7.58 -6.93 11.93
N TRP A 78 -7.58 -8.18 11.49
CA TRP A 78 -7.92 -8.59 10.14
C TRP A 78 -8.80 -9.84 10.19
N ALA A 79 -9.97 -9.78 9.58
CA ALA A 79 -10.89 -10.91 9.48
C ALA A 79 -10.34 -11.95 8.48
N LYS A 80 -10.25 -13.21 8.91
CA LYS A 80 -9.58 -14.29 8.17
C LYS A 80 -10.32 -14.69 6.88
N GLU A 81 -11.59 -14.34 6.81
CA GLU A 81 -12.46 -14.52 5.66
C GLU A 81 -12.08 -13.60 4.50
N ILE A 82 -11.40 -12.47 4.79
CA ILE A 82 -11.01 -11.48 3.79
C ILE A 82 -9.70 -11.91 3.12
N LYS A 83 -9.76 -12.03 1.79
CA LYS A 83 -8.59 -12.19 0.91
C LYS A 83 -8.51 -11.02 -0.07
N ALA A 84 -7.31 -10.79 -0.59
CA ALA A 84 -7.08 -9.76 -1.59
C ALA A 84 -6.84 -10.40 -2.96
N VAL A 85 -7.67 -10.05 -3.93
CA VAL A 85 -7.50 -10.36 -5.35
C VAL A 85 -6.68 -9.24 -5.97
N ALA A 86 -5.43 -9.52 -6.32
CA ALA A 86 -4.54 -8.56 -6.98
C ALA A 86 -4.55 -8.82 -8.48
N VAL A 87 -5.04 -7.86 -9.27
CA VAL A 87 -4.98 -7.88 -10.74
C VAL A 87 -3.86 -6.97 -11.19
N ILE A 88 -2.92 -7.52 -11.95
CA ILE A 88 -1.64 -6.93 -12.33
C ILE A 88 -1.64 -6.74 -13.85
N PRO A 89 -1.91 -5.54 -14.35
CA PRO A 89 -1.82 -5.22 -15.77
C PRO A 89 -0.38 -5.25 -16.29
N ASP A 90 -0.18 -5.67 -17.54
CA ASP A 90 1.12 -5.72 -18.22
C ASP A 90 1.53 -4.35 -18.78
N PHE A 91 1.59 -3.36 -17.89
CA PHE A 91 2.19 -2.07 -18.15
C PHE A 91 2.68 -1.44 -16.85
N GLN A 92 3.36 -0.30 -16.94
CA GLN A 92 3.88 0.40 -15.78
C GLN A 92 3.49 1.87 -15.78
N VAL A 93 3.14 2.36 -14.60
CA VAL A 93 2.97 3.79 -14.32
C VAL A 93 4.17 4.23 -13.49
N PRO A 94 5.00 5.19 -13.95
CA PRO A 94 6.08 5.72 -13.14
C PRO A 94 5.55 6.36 -11.85
N THR A 95 6.11 6.00 -10.69
CA THR A 95 5.70 6.53 -9.38
C THR A 95 5.75 8.06 -9.33
N ALA A 96 6.70 8.68 -10.02
CA ALA A 96 6.79 10.13 -10.16
C ALA A 96 5.51 10.72 -10.79
N LYS A 97 5.02 10.14 -11.89
CA LYS A 97 3.77 10.58 -12.54
C LYS A 97 2.55 10.38 -11.64
N ALA A 98 2.50 9.27 -10.90
CA ALA A 98 1.41 9.00 -9.95
C ALA A 98 1.39 9.96 -8.74
N ARG A 99 2.52 10.62 -8.44
CA ARG A 99 2.60 11.70 -7.45
C ARG A 99 2.28 13.06 -8.07
N GLU A 100 2.76 13.33 -9.29
CA GLU A 100 2.53 14.58 -10.01
C GLU A 100 1.05 14.86 -10.31
N VAL A 101 0.25 13.82 -10.49
CA VAL A 101 -1.20 13.96 -10.76
C VAL A 101 -2.00 14.41 -9.54
N LEU A 102 -1.42 14.33 -8.33
CA LEU A 102 -2.11 14.75 -7.11
C LEU A 102 -2.11 16.28 -7.00
N PRO A 103 -3.25 16.90 -6.66
CA PRO A 103 -3.31 18.34 -6.50
C PRO A 103 -2.52 18.80 -5.27
N LYS A 104 -2.08 20.05 -5.29
CA LYS A 104 -1.40 20.68 -4.14
C LYS A 104 -2.34 20.93 -2.97
N GLU A 105 -3.63 21.10 -3.25
CA GLU A 105 -4.66 21.45 -2.28
C GLU A 105 -5.91 20.59 -2.52
N TYR A 106 -6.61 20.25 -1.45
CA TYR A 106 -7.85 19.46 -1.50
C TYR A 106 -9.01 20.26 -0.92
N PRO A 107 -10.22 20.14 -1.48
CA PRO A 107 -11.42 20.66 -0.84
C PRO A 107 -11.56 20.08 0.56
N ARG A 108 -11.88 20.94 1.55
CA ARG A 108 -12.09 20.52 2.94
C ARG A 108 -13.10 19.37 3.06
N GLN A 109 -14.13 19.37 2.22
CA GLN A 109 -15.17 18.32 2.21
C GLN A 109 -14.61 16.95 1.85
N ASP A 110 -13.68 16.87 0.90
CA ASP A 110 -13.05 15.61 0.48
C ASP A 110 -12.07 15.10 1.52
N VAL A 111 -11.29 16.01 2.14
CA VAL A 111 -10.44 15.65 3.30
C VAL A 111 -11.30 15.11 4.44
N THR A 112 -12.41 15.79 4.77
CA THR A 112 -13.34 15.33 5.81
C THR A 112 -13.94 13.96 5.49
N PHE A 113 -14.32 13.74 4.22
CA PHE A 113 -14.84 12.47 3.73
C PHE A 113 -13.85 11.31 3.93
N ASN A 114 -12.57 11.51 3.59
CA ASN A 114 -11.54 10.50 3.77
C ASN A 114 -11.17 10.27 5.25
N LEU A 115 -11.16 11.32 6.07
CA LEU A 115 -10.90 11.20 7.51
C LEU A 115 -11.92 10.31 8.23
N GLN A 116 -13.18 10.36 7.84
CA GLN A 116 -14.21 9.45 8.37
C GLN A 116 -13.92 7.99 8.01
N ARG A 117 -13.42 7.75 6.79
CA ARG A 117 -13.19 6.41 6.24
C ARG A 117 -11.94 5.76 6.78
N ILE A 118 -10.85 6.51 6.91
CA ILE A 118 -9.63 6.00 7.53
C ILE A 118 -9.82 5.67 9.01
N ALA A 119 -10.73 6.37 9.71
CA ALA A 119 -11.08 6.02 11.09
C ALA A 119 -11.92 4.73 11.17
N LEU A 120 -12.71 4.44 10.15
CA LEU A 120 -13.63 3.29 10.10
C LEU A 120 -12.97 2.01 9.58
N LEU A 121 -12.11 2.14 8.56
CA LEU A 121 -11.55 1.02 7.81
C LEU A 121 -10.85 -0.02 8.71
N PRO A 122 -10.00 0.35 9.70
CA PRO A 122 -9.35 -0.64 10.54
C PRO A 122 -10.29 -1.46 11.42
N VAL A 123 -11.39 -0.85 11.84
CA VAL A 123 -12.42 -1.57 12.61
C VAL A 123 -13.21 -2.48 11.69
N ALA A 124 -13.63 -1.99 10.52
CA ALA A 124 -14.42 -2.75 9.55
C ALA A 124 -13.67 -4.00 9.06
N LEU A 125 -12.38 -3.87 8.72
CA LEU A 125 -11.56 -5.01 8.26
C LEU A 125 -11.28 -6.03 9.37
N GLY A 126 -11.50 -5.68 10.64
CA GLY A 126 -11.31 -6.57 11.78
C GLY A 126 -12.55 -7.33 12.22
N GLN A 127 -13.73 -7.03 11.67
CA GLN A 127 -15.00 -7.64 12.07
C GLN A 127 -15.21 -9.02 11.40
N SER A 128 -15.64 -9.99 12.20
CA SER A 128 -16.02 -11.33 11.74
C SER A 128 -17.45 -11.64 12.22
N PRO A 129 -18.41 -11.91 11.31
CA PRO A 129 -18.24 -11.91 9.85
C PRO A 129 -17.97 -10.50 9.28
N PRO A 130 -17.27 -10.36 8.13
CA PRO A 130 -17.09 -9.08 7.46
C PRO A 130 -18.42 -8.48 7.02
N ASP A 131 -18.59 -7.17 7.20
CA ASP A 131 -19.73 -6.40 6.67
C ASP A 131 -19.33 -5.80 5.29
N PRO A 132 -19.89 -6.30 4.17
CA PRO A 132 -19.51 -5.85 2.83
C PRO A 132 -19.81 -4.38 2.58
N ASP A 133 -20.97 -3.89 3.03
CA ASP A 133 -21.39 -2.51 2.80
C ASP A 133 -20.51 -1.55 3.60
N LEU A 134 -20.20 -1.92 4.85
CA LEU A 134 -19.32 -1.12 5.71
C LEU A 134 -17.90 -1.02 5.13
N ILE A 135 -17.32 -2.15 4.71
CA ILE A 135 -15.97 -2.20 4.12
C ILE A 135 -15.95 -1.43 2.81
N TYR A 136 -16.95 -1.61 1.94
CA TYR A 136 -17.05 -0.90 0.67
C TYR A 136 -17.09 0.61 0.85
N LEU A 137 -17.88 1.10 1.81
CA LEU A 137 -17.94 2.54 2.14
C LEU A 137 -16.63 3.06 2.73
N ALA A 138 -15.97 2.26 3.57
CA ALA A 138 -14.70 2.60 4.20
C ALA A 138 -13.52 2.60 3.22
N MET A 139 -13.60 1.86 2.11
CA MET A 139 -12.57 1.81 1.06
C MET A 139 -12.65 2.96 0.04
N GLN A 140 -13.71 3.79 0.08
CA GLN A 140 -13.84 4.91 -0.87
C GLN A 140 -12.77 5.98 -0.64
N ASP A 141 -12.22 6.53 -1.73
CA ASP A 141 -11.12 7.50 -1.66
C ASP A 141 -11.34 8.68 -2.60
N LYS A 142 -11.32 9.90 -2.04
CA LYS A 142 -11.34 11.16 -2.78
C LYS A 142 -10.00 11.90 -2.74
N LEU A 143 -8.97 11.40 -2.07
CA LEU A 143 -7.68 12.07 -2.01
C LEU A 143 -6.71 11.57 -3.08
N HIS A 144 -6.73 10.29 -3.43
CA HIS A 144 -5.74 9.74 -4.37
C HIS A 144 -6.38 9.10 -5.59
N GLN A 145 -7.33 8.19 -5.39
CA GLN A 145 -7.85 7.32 -6.43
C GLN A 145 -8.45 8.09 -7.61
N GLN A 146 -9.25 9.13 -7.34
CA GLN A 146 -9.88 9.94 -8.40
C GLN A 146 -8.88 10.65 -9.33
N TYR A 147 -7.68 10.97 -8.83
CA TYR A 147 -6.64 11.62 -9.62
C TYR A 147 -5.78 10.58 -10.34
N ARG A 148 -5.41 9.50 -9.64
CA ARG A 148 -4.55 8.44 -10.19
C ARG A 148 -5.24 7.58 -11.24
N GLN A 149 -6.55 7.41 -11.19
CA GLN A 149 -7.30 6.64 -12.19
C GLN A 149 -7.16 7.19 -13.60
N THR A 150 -6.83 8.48 -13.76
CA THR A 150 -6.56 9.08 -15.07
C THR A 150 -5.32 8.50 -15.76
N LEU A 151 -4.44 7.84 -15.01
CA LEU A 151 -3.22 7.21 -15.51
C LEU A 151 -3.42 5.76 -15.95
N ILE A 152 -4.58 5.17 -15.65
CA ILE A 152 -4.87 3.74 -15.83
C ILE A 152 -6.14 3.62 -16.67
N PRO A 153 -6.02 3.25 -17.95
CA PRO A 153 -7.17 3.06 -18.83
C PRO A 153 -8.19 2.10 -18.22
N GLY A 154 -9.47 2.48 -18.22
CA GLY A 154 -10.56 1.67 -17.70
C GLY A 154 -10.72 1.62 -16.18
N LEU A 155 -9.80 2.17 -15.37
CA LEU A 155 -9.88 2.03 -13.90
C LEU A 155 -11.14 2.67 -13.31
N GLY A 156 -11.50 3.87 -13.76
CA GLY A 156 -12.69 4.57 -13.26
C GLY A 156 -13.95 3.72 -13.43
N GLU A 157 -14.13 3.12 -14.60
CA GLU A 157 -15.26 2.24 -14.87
C GLU A 157 -15.22 0.94 -14.06
N ILE A 158 -14.04 0.37 -13.82
CA ILE A 158 -13.88 -0.82 -12.96
C ILE A 158 -14.37 -0.50 -11.54
N VAL A 159 -13.91 0.62 -10.97
CA VAL A 159 -14.29 1.04 -9.61
C VAL A 159 -15.77 1.38 -9.53
N GLU A 160 -16.30 2.10 -10.51
CA GLU A 160 -17.71 2.54 -10.52
C GLU A 160 -18.70 1.39 -10.77
N SER A 161 -18.31 0.38 -11.56
CA SER A 161 -19.18 -0.74 -11.92
C SER A 161 -19.20 -1.87 -10.90
N MET A 162 -18.31 -1.85 -9.89
CA MET A 162 -18.12 -2.96 -8.95
C MET A 162 -18.39 -2.54 -7.50
N SER A 163 -19.50 -3.00 -6.97
CA SER A 163 -19.92 -2.92 -5.57
C SER A 163 -20.31 -4.31 -5.02
N PRO A 164 -20.44 -4.48 -3.68
CA PRO A 164 -20.95 -5.71 -3.07
C PRO A 164 -22.33 -6.13 -3.63
N SER A 165 -23.17 -5.17 -3.99
CA SER A 165 -24.49 -5.44 -4.59
C SER A 165 -24.42 -5.93 -6.04
N SER A 166 -23.38 -5.57 -6.78
CA SER A 166 -23.20 -5.94 -8.20
C SER A 166 -22.30 -7.17 -8.40
N GLN A 167 -21.56 -7.57 -7.37
CA GLN A 167 -20.58 -8.64 -7.40
C GLN A 167 -20.57 -9.35 -6.05
N GLU A 168 -21.20 -10.52 -5.99
CA GLU A 168 -21.23 -11.32 -4.76
C GLU A 168 -19.80 -11.66 -4.31
N GLY A 169 -19.56 -11.58 -2.99
CA GLY A 169 -18.26 -11.84 -2.38
C GLY A 169 -17.31 -10.64 -2.39
N LEU A 170 -17.58 -9.58 -3.17
CA LEU A 170 -16.76 -8.38 -3.19
C LEU A 170 -17.01 -7.50 -1.96
N LEU A 171 -15.94 -6.99 -1.37
CA LEU A 171 -15.97 -6.03 -0.27
C LEU A 171 -15.55 -4.63 -0.72
N GLY A 172 -14.68 -4.51 -1.73
CA GLY A 172 -14.31 -3.24 -2.33
C GLY A 172 -13.12 -3.35 -3.26
N VAL A 173 -12.94 -2.35 -4.12
CA VAL A 173 -11.87 -2.28 -5.12
C VAL A 173 -11.12 -0.97 -4.94
N CYS A 174 -9.79 -1.04 -4.93
CA CYS A 174 -8.95 0.14 -4.88
C CYS A 174 -7.68 -0.04 -5.70
N LEU A 175 -6.98 1.08 -5.94
CA LEU A 175 -5.65 1.03 -6.50
C LEU A 175 -4.64 0.53 -5.46
N SER A 176 -3.79 -0.42 -5.84
CA SER A 176 -2.68 -0.84 -4.99
C SER A 176 -1.54 0.18 -5.08
N GLY A 177 -1.37 0.97 -4.01
CA GLY A 177 -0.34 2.02 -3.95
C GLY A 177 -0.47 3.06 -5.06
N ALA A 178 0.58 3.21 -5.87
CA ALA A 178 0.60 4.12 -7.02
C ALA A 178 -0.02 3.51 -8.30
N GLY A 179 -0.34 2.21 -8.30
CA GLY A 179 -0.76 1.47 -9.49
C GLY A 179 0.39 0.92 -10.34
N PRO A 180 0.09 0.23 -11.46
CA PRO A 180 -1.25 0.04 -12.03
C PRO A 180 -2.05 -1.14 -11.47
N THR A 181 -1.47 -1.91 -10.54
CA THR A 181 -2.15 -3.04 -9.90
C THR A 181 -3.45 -2.62 -9.22
N ILE A 182 -4.52 -3.35 -9.48
CA ILE A 182 -5.82 -3.21 -8.81
C ILE A 182 -5.89 -4.24 -7.69
N LEU A 183 -6.36 -3.82 -6.52
CA LEU A 183 -6.63 -4.68 -5.38
C LEU A 183 -8.13 -4.74 -5.13
N ALA A 184 -8.71 -5.93 -5.12
CA ALA A 184 -10.08 -6.15 -4.67
C ALA A 184 -10.08 -6.98 -3.38
N LEU A 185 -10.72 -6.48 -2.33
CA LEU A 185 -10.96 -7.27 -1.12
C LEU A 185 -12.24 -8.08 -1.31
N ALA A 186 -12.20 -9.35 -0.95
CA ALA A 186 -13.31 -10.27 -1.15
C ALA A 186 -13.33 -11.40 -0.12
N THR A 187 -14.49 -12.01 0.07
CA THR A 187 -14.67 -13.22 0.90
C THR A 187 -14.91 -14.48 0.08
N SER A 188 -15.35 -14.34 -1.18
CA SER A 188 -15.62 -15.43 -2.11
C SER A 188 -15.54 -14.91 -3.56
N ASN A 189 -15.80 -15.79 -4.55
CA ASN A 189 -15.87 -15.45 -5.98
C ASN A 189 -14.60 -14.79 -6.55
N PHE A 190 -13.42 -15.13 -6.01
CA PHE A 190 -12.15 -14.48 -6.33
C PHE A 190 -11.81 -14.49 -7.83
N GLU A 191 -11.99 -15.62 -8.50
CA GLU A 191 -11.72 -15.77 -9.93
C GLU A 191 -12.68 -14.93 -10.77
N GLN A 192 -13.98 -14.96 -10.47
CA GLN A 192 -14.99 -14.15 -11.17
C GLN A 192 -14.72 -12.65 -11.01
N ILE A 193 -14.31 -12.22 -9.80
CA ILE A 193 -13.90 -10.84 -9.53
C ILE A 193 -12.69 -10.47 -10.40
N ALA A 194 -11.67 -11.32 -10.44
CA ALA A 194 -10.48 -11.10 -11.27
C ALA A 194 -10.84 -11.03 -12.76
N GLU A 195 -11.60 -12.00 -13.27
CA GLU A 195 -12.03 -12.08 -14.67
C GLU A 195 -12.83 -10.84 -15.09
N ARG A 196 -13.71 -10.34 -14.22
CA ARG A 196 -14.47 -9.12 -14.49
C ARG A 196 -13.55 -7.91 -14.67
N ILE A 197 -12.56 -7.74 -13.80
CA ILE A 197 -11.55 -6.68 -13.91
C ILE A 197 -10.69 -6.87 -15.17
N ILE A 198 -10.20 -8.08 -15.42
CA ILE A 198 -9.38 -8.43 -16.59
C ILE A 198 -10.14 -8.18 -17.90
N SER A 199 -11.44 -8.49 -17.95
CA SER A 199 -12.26 -8.29 -19.14
C SER A 199 -12.32 -6.82 -19.57
N ARG A 200 -12.28 -5.89 -18.60
CA ARG A 200 -12.24 -4.45 -18.89
C ARG A 200 -10.87 -3.98 -19.35
N PHE A 201 -9.79 -4.51 -18.79
CA PHE A 201 -8.46 -4.22 -19.32
C PHE A 201 -8.28 -4.78 -20.73
N LYS A 202 -8.87 -5.95 -21.02
CA LYS A 202 -8.83 -6.54 -22.35
C LYS A 202 -9.53 -5.68 -23.41
N SER A 203 -10.60 -4.95 -23.07
CA SER A 203 -11.20 -3.99 -24.01
C SER A 203 -10.30 -2.79 -24.32
N GLU A 204 -9.31 -2.51 -23.46
CA GLU A 204 -8.26 -1.52 -23.69
C GLU A 204 -6.98 -2.15 -24.30
N ASN A 205 -7.06 -3.42 -24.71
CA ASN A 205 -5.95 -4.21 -25.25
C ASN A 205 -4.76 -4.35 -24.27
N ILE A 206 -5.06 -4.47 -22.98
CA ILE A 206 -4.09 -4.66 -21.89
C ILE A 206 -4.24 -6.09 -21.34
N ASP A 207 -3.14 -6.85 -21.40
CA ASP A 207 -3.06 -8.16 -20.77
C ASP A 207 -2.85 -8.03 -19.25
N CYS A 208 -3.36 -8.99 -18.49
CA CYS A 208 -3.30 -8.96 -17.03
C CYS A 208 -2.99 -10.35 -16.46
N GLN A 209 -2.28 -10.37 -15.34
CA GLN A 209 -2.19 -11.53 -14.45
C GLN A 209 -2.98 -11.27 -13.18
N TRP A 210 -3.33 -12.29 -12.42
CA TRP A 210 -3.97 -12.10 -11.12
C TRP A 210 -3.50 -13.11 -10.07
N LEU A 211 -3.58 -12.72 -8.80
CA LEU A 211 -3.18 -13.49 -7.64
C LEU A 211 -4.20 -13.35 -6.52
N ILE A 212 -4.33 -14.40 -5.69
CA ILE A 212 -5.02 -14.33 -4.39
C ILE A 212 -3.96 -14.19 -3.30
N LEU A 213 -4.11 -13.19 -2.46
CA LEU A 213 -3.17 -12.81 -1.42
C LEU A 213 -3.85 -12.78 -0.05
N GLU A 214 -3.08 -13.10 0.97
CA GLU A 214 -3.44 -12.96 2.39
C GLU A 214 -2.36 -12.12 3.09
N PRO A 215 -2.69 -11.40 4.17
CA PRO A 215 -1.69 -10.61 4.87
C PRO A 215 -0.56 -11.50 5.43
N ALA A 216 0.69 -11.13 5.16
CA ALA A 216 1.85 -11.88 5.63
C ALA A 216 2.06 -11.78 7.16
N GLU A 217 2.76 -12.74 7.77
CA GLU A 217 3.06 -12.74 9.22
C GLU A 217 4.28 -11.90 9.63
N GLY A 218 4.90 -11.17 8.69
CA GLY A 218 6.05 -10.29 8.91
C GLY A 218 7.38 -10.90 8.48
N THR A 219 8.48 -10.18 8.73
CA THR A 219 9.81 -10.62 8.30
C THR A 219 10.38 -11.71 9.22
N LYS A 220 10.89 -12.80 8.62
CA LYS A 220 11.66 -13.83 9.31
C LYS A 220 13.13 -13.77 8.87
N VAL A 221 14.04 -13.55 9.82
CA VAL A 221 15.49 -13.61 9.56
C VAL A 221 15.94 -15.06 9.50
N ILE A 222 16.31 -15.54 8.31
CA ILE A 222 16.90 -16.86 8.12
C ILE A 222 18.42 -16.67 8.12
N ARG A 223 19.10 -17.05 9.21
CA ARG A 223 20.57 -17.13 9.22
C ARG A 223 20.96 -18.49 8.62
N PRO A 224 21.76 -18.54 7.53
CA PRO A 224 22.30 -19.80 7.08
C PRO A 224 23.15 -20.39 8.21
N SER A 225 22.85 -21.64 8.59
CA SER A 225 23.64 -22.37 9.59
C SER A 225 25.10 -22.37 9.14
N GLY A 226 25.98 -21.80 9.96
CA GLY A 226 27.40 -21.71 9.67
C GLY A 226 27.96 -23.08 9.29
N ARG A 227 28.76 -23.12 8.21
CA ARG A 227 29.74 -24.19 8.03
C ARG A 227 30.67 -24.12 9.23
N SER A 228 30.61 -25.15 10.06
CA SER A 228 31.54 -25.46 11.16
C SER A 228 32.99 -25.47 10.68
#